data_AF-A0A2S2QG41-F1
#
_entry.id   AF-A0A2S2QG41-F1
#
_cell.length_a   1.000
_cell.length_b   1.000
_cell.length_c   1.000
_cell.angle_alpha   90.00
_cell.angle_beta   90.00
_cell.angle_gamma   90.00
#
_symmetry.space_group_name_H-M   'P 1'
#
loop_
_entity.id
_entity.type
_entity.pdbx_description
1 polymer ?
#
loop_
_entity_poly.entity_id
_entity_poly.type
_entity_poly.pdbx_seq_one_letter_code
_entity_poly.pdbx_strand_id
1 'polypeptide(L)'
;MYVSKKNYGQTPSYILKMYKEKEMAKLMETERKRAVKPPLRYLPEDERNELLKGLKTNWAELHKEFLLLPMLTDTMPKMKRKTMLEKQLNNLEKDIDLLERNSSIYVRQDL
;
A
#
# COMPACT_ATOMS: atom_id res chain seq x y z
N MET A 1 32.30 52.88 11.02
CA MET A 1 31.87 52.32 9.72
C MET A 1 31.90 50.80 9.79
N TYR A 2 30.77 50.14 9.53
CA TYR A 2 30.67 48.67 9.58
C TYR A 2 31.17 48.01 8.26
N VAL A 3 31.26 48.81 7.18
CA VAL A 3 31.61 48.42 5.81
C VAL A 3 33.09 48.10 5.60
N SER A 4 33.99 48.62 6.45
CA SER A 4 35.44 48.47 6.30
C SER A 4 36.03 47.21 6.93
N LYS A 5 35.19 46.27 7.40
CA LYS A 5 35.67 45.00 7.98
C LYS A 5 36.14 44.08 6.85
N LYS A 6 37.28 43.38 7.05
CA LYS A 6 37.86 42.45 6.06
C LYS A 6 36.91 41.34 5.58
N ASN A 7 35.91 41.01 6.39
CA ASN A 7 34.94 39.94 6.13
C ASN A 7 33.56 40.50 5.79
N TYR A 8 33.46 41.80 5.49
CA TYR A 8 32.20 42.44 5.10
C TYR A 8 31.76 41.89 3.74
N GLY A 9 30.54 41.33 3.68
CA GLY A 9 30.02 40.66 2.48
C GLY A 9 30.51 39.22 2.26
N GLN A 10 31.36 38.67 3.15
CA GLN A 10 31.79 37.27 3.07
C GLN A 10 30.89 36.38 3.93
N THR A 11 30.45 35.26 3.36
CA THR A 11 29.69 34.24 4.08
C THR A 11 30.54 33.64 5.19
N PRO A 12 30.15 33.77 6.47
CA PRO A 12 30.90 33.21 7.59
C PRO A 12 31.04 31.69 7.47
N SER A 13 32.20 31.17 7.89
CA SER A 13 32.51 29.73 7.82
C SER A 13 31.52 28.84 8.58
N TYR A 14 30.90 29.35 9.65
CA TYR A 14 29.87 28.62 10.39
C TYR A 14 28.61 28.38 9.54
N ILE A 15 28.22 29.32 8.67
CA ILE A 15 27.07 29.18 7.78
C ILE A 15 27.33 28.05 6.77
N LEU A 16 28.55 27.97 6.21
CA LEU A 16 28.95 26.89 5.30
C LEU A 16 28.96 25.51 5.97
N LYS A 17 29.40 25.43 7.23
CA LYS A 17 29.34 24.19 8.02
C LYS A 17 27.90 23.75 8.24
N MET A 18 27.02 24.67 8.63
CA MET A 18 25.59 24.39 8.83
C MET A 18 24.91 23.89 7.56
N TYR A 19 25.23 24.46 6.39
CA TYR A 19 24.68 23.96 5.12
C TYR A 19 25.14 22.52 4.81
N LYS A 20 26.43 22.22 5.00
CA LYS A 20 26.97 20.86 4.80
C LYS A 20 26.35 19.85 5.76
N GLU A 21 26.22 20.19 7.03
CA GLU A 21 25.58 19.33 8.04
C GLU A 21 24.11 19.06 7.68
N LYS A 22 23.39 20.08 7.20
CA LYS A 22 22.00 19.96 6.76
C LYS A 22 21.85 19.09 5.51
N GLU A 23 22.78 19.18 4.55
CA GLU A 23 22.81 18.30 3.39
C GLU A 23 23.10 16.84 3.79
N MET A 24 24.09 16.62 4.66
CA MET A 24 24.41 15.29 5.16
C MET A 24 23.25 14.68 5.96
N ALA A 25 22.57 15.47 6.79
CA ALA A 25 21.39 15.02 7.52
C ALA A 25 20.24 14.63 6.57
N LYS A 26 20.01 15.41 5.49
CA LYS A 26 19.01 15.06 4.46
C LYS A 26 19.37 13.77 3.75
N LEU A 27 20.63 13.60 3.34
CA LEU A 27 21.12 12.37 2.71
C LEU A 27 20.91 11.16 3.63
N MET A 28 21.32 11.25 4.89
CA MET A 28 21.11 10.19 5.88
C MET A 28 19.62 9.88 6.08
N GLU A 29 18.76 10.89 6.12
CA GLU A 29 17.31 10.67 6.23
C GLU A 29 16.74 9.98 4.99
N THR A 30 17.19 10.34 3.79
CA THR A 30 16.76 9.67 2.55
C THR A 30 17.22 8.22 2.48
N GLU A 31 18.45 7.93 2.90
CA GLU A 31 19.00 6.58 2.95
C GLU A 31 18.29 5.73 4.01
N ARG A 32 17.98 6.31 5.18
CA ARG A 32 17.15 5.65 6.20
C ARG A 32 15.76 5.33 5.66
N LYS A 33 15.13 6.25 4.93
CA LYS A 33 13.81 6.02 4.29
C LYS A 33 13.88 4.94 3.21
N ARG A 34 14.98 4.84 2.46
CA ARG A 34 15.19 3.76 1.48
C ARG A 34 15.38 2.41 2.16
N ALA A 35 16.20 2.35 3.21
CA ALA A 35 16.44 1.13 3.98
C ALA A 35 15.19 0.59 4.68
N VAL A 36 14.28 1.48 5.10
CA VAL A 36 13.01 1.09 5.74
C VAL A 36 11.94 0.67 4.72
N LYS A 37 12.05 1.11 3.46
CA LYS A 37 11.10 0.70 2.43
C LYS A 37 11.33 -0.78 2.10
N PRO A 38 10.34 -1.65 2.29
CA PRO A 38 10.49 -3.04 1.95
C PRO A 38 10.69 -3.19 0.43
N PRO A 39 11.40 -4.24 -0.02
CA PRO A 39 11.53 -4.53 -1.44
C PRO A 39 10.12 -4.76 -2.02
N LEU A 40 9.76 -3.95 -3.01
CA LEU A 40 8.51 -4.08 -3.76
C LEU A 40 8.81 -4.84 -5.05
N ARG A 41 8.13 -5.97 -5.26
CA ARG A 41 8.20 -6.77 -6.49
C ARG A 41 7.07 -6.34 -7.41
N TYR A 42 7.39 -6.04 -8.67
CA TYR A 42 6.37 -5.85 -9.70
C TYR A 42 5.66 -7.18 -9.97
N LEU A 43 4.32 -7.17 -9.96
CA LEU A 43 3.52 -8.33 -10.26
C LEU A 43 3.35 -8.45 -11.79
N PRO A 44 3.89 -9.50 -12.43
CA PRO A 44 3.70 -9.70 -13.87
C PRO A 44 2.22 -9.99 -14.20
N GLU A 45 1.84 -9.73 -15.45
CA GLU A 45 0.45 -9.90 -15.91
C GLU A 45 -0.05 -11.35 -15.79
N ASP A 46 0.82 -12.33 -16.00
CA ASP A 46 0.48 -13.75 -15.88
C ASP A 46 0.07 -14.12 -14.44
N GLU A 47 0.90 -13.74 -13.45
CA GLU A 47 0.62 -13.98 -12.03
C GLU A 47 -0.66 -13.23 -11.59
N ARG A 48 -0.88 -12.02 -12.12
CA ARG A 48 -2.12 -11.27 -11.91
C ARG A 48 -3.34 -12.02 -12.47
N ASN A 49 -3.25 -12.58 -13.67
CA ASN A 49 -4.34 -13.31 -14.31
C ASN A 49 -4.67 -14.60 -13.53
N GLU A 50 -3.65 -15.30 -13.03
CA GLU A 50 -3.82 -16.46 -12.16
C GLU A 50 -4.53 -16.08 -10.84
N LEU A 51 -4.11 -14.99 -10.20
CA LEU A 51 -4.75 -14.48 -8.98
C LEU A 51 -6.21 -14.07 -9.23
N LEU A 52 -6.49 -13.35 -10.32
CA LEU A 52 -7.84 -12.97 -10.70
C LEU A 52 -8.72 -14.19 -10.96
N LYS A 53 -8.19 -15.22 -11.62
CA LYS A 53 -8.92 -16.47 -11.85
C LYS A 53 -9.26 -17.14 -10.52
N GLY A 54 -8.30 -17.23 -9.59
CA GLY A 54 -8.51 -17.79 -8.25
C GLY A 54 -9.56 -17.02 -7.43
N LEU A 55 -9.52 -15.69 -7.49
CA LEU A 55 -10.52 -14.84 -6.82
C LEU A 55 -11.92 -15.03 -7.40
N LYS A 56 -12.04 -15.09 -8.72
CA LYS A 56 -13.33 -15.34 -9.40
C LYS A 56 -13.89 -16.73 -9.09
N THR A 57 -13.04 -17.75 -9.02
CA THR A 57 -13.49 -19.10 -8.61
C THR A 57 -13.98 -19.12 -7.18
N ASN A 58 -13.24 -18.50 -6.26
CA ASN A 58 -13.66 -18.40 -4.85
C ASN A 58 -14.98 -17.62 -4.70
N TRP A 59 -15.13 -16.50 -5.42
CA TRP A 59 -16.39 -15.76 -5.45
C TRP A 59 -17.55 -16.62 -5.93
N ALA A 60 -17.36 -17.41 -6.99
CA ALA A 60 -18.41 -18.28 -7.52
C ALA A 60 -18.84 -19.38 -6.53
N GLU A 61 -17.88 -19.98 -5.82
CA GLU A 61 -18.14 -20.97 -4.78
C GLU A 61 -18.92 -20.36 -3.60
N LEU A 62 -18.46 -19.22 -3.10
CA LEU A 62 -19.07 -18.53 -1.97
C LEU A 62 -20.46 -17.97 -2.33
N HIS A 63 -20.63 -17.51 -3.57
CA HIS A 63 -21.91 -17.07 -4.10
C HIS A 63 -22.89 -18.24 -4.23
N LYS A 64 -22.43 -19.42 -4.66
CA LYS A 64 -23.25 -20.64 -4.67
C LYS A 64 -23.72 -21.00 -3.27
N GLU A 65 -22.85 -20.95 -2.26
CA GLU A 65 -23.25 -21.16 -0.86
C GLU A 65 -24.28 -20.13 -0.38
N PHE A 66 -24.11 -18.87 -0.77
CA PHE A 66 -25.06 -17.80 -0.46
C PHE A 66 -26.44 -18.07 -1.09
N LEU A 67 -26.49 -18.52 -2.35
CA LEU A 67 -27.73 -18.89 -3.04
C LEU A 67 -28.42 -20.11 -2.43
N LEU A 68 -27.65 -21.03 -1.85
CA LEU A 68 -28.17 -22.22 -1.14
C LEU A 68 -28.72 -21.89 0.25
N LEU A 69 -28.58 -20.64 0.73
CA LEU A 69 -29.15 -20.26 2.03
C LEU A 69 -30.69 -20.33 1.99
N PRO A 70 -31.32 -20.86 3.05
CA PRO A 70 -32.77 -20.83 3.17
C PRO A 70 -33.29 -19.39 3.15
N MET A 71 -34.39 -19.15 2.40
CA MET A 71 -35.08 -17.86 2.34
C MET A 71 -35.49 -17.34 3.73
N LEU A 72 -35.77 -18.27 4.67
CA LEU A 72 -36.18 -17.97 6.03
C LEU A 72 -34.97 -17.93 6.98
N THR A 73 -34.46 -16.72 7.22
CA THR A 73 -33.34 -16.44 8.14
C THR A 73 -33.83 -15.84 9.46
N ASP A 74 -34.83 -16.46 10.11
CA ASP A 74 -35.49 -15.87 11.29
C ASP A 74 -34.67 -16.00 12.58
N THR A 75 -33.66 -16.87 12.61
CA THR A 75 -32.86 -17.11 13.81
C THR A 75 -31.54 -16.33 13.78
N MET A 76 -31.13 -15.79 14.93
CA MET A 76 -29.88 -15.02 15.06
C MET A 76 -28.65 -15.70 14.44
N PRO A 77 -28.43 -17.03 14.55
CA PRO A 77 -27.30 -17.70 13.88
C PRO A 77 -27.41 -17.67 12.35
N LYS A 78 -28.62 -17.82 11.80
CA LYS A 78 -28.85 -17.77 10.35
C LYS A 78 -28.60 -16.38 9.78
N MET A 79 -29.05 -15.33 10.48
CA MET A 79 -28.75 -13.94 10.10
C MET A 79 -27.24 -13.66 10.12
N LYS A 80 -26.54 -14.08 11.19
CA LYS A 80 -25.07 -13.92 11.28
C LYS A 80 -24.35 -14.62 10.13
N ARG A 81 -24.75 -15.84 9.77
CA ARG A 81 -24.20 -16.58 8.63
C ARG A 81 -24.40 -15.82 7.31
N LYS A 82 -25.61 -15.30 7.08
CA LYS A 82 -25.93 -14.49 5.90
C LYS A 82 -25.03 -13.24 5.82
N THR A 83 -24.99 -12.43 6.88
CA THR A 83 -24.17 -11.21 6.92
C THR A 83 -22.67 -11.50 6.76
N MET A 84 -22.19 -12.61 7.31
CA MET A 84 -20.81 -13.05 7.14
C MET A 84 -20.49 -13.40 5.68
N LEU A 85 -21.40 -14.09 4.98
CA LEU A 85 -21.25 -14.42 3.56
C LEU A 85 -21.32 -13.16 2.68
N GLU A 86 -22.27 -12.26 2.95
CA GLU A 86 -22.37 -10.95 2.25
C GLU A 86 -21.11 -10.12 2.41
N LYS A 87 -20.54 -10.06 3.62
CA LYS A 87 -19.30 -9.34 3.87
C LYS A 87 -18.12 -9.94 3.11
N GLN A 88 -18.03 -11.26 3.05
CA GLN A 88 -16.97 -11.95 2.30
C GLN A 88 -17.11 -11.73 0.78
N LEU A 89 -18.33 -11.81 0.23
CA LEU A 89 -18.58 -11.51 -1.18
C LEU A 89 -18.19 -10.06 -1.54
N ASN A 90 -18.60 -9.09 -0.72
CA ASN A 90 -18.27 -7.69 -0.93
C ASN A 90 -16.75 -7.43 -0.83
N ASN A 91 -16.04 -8.15 0.03
CA ASN A 91 -14.59 -8.06 0.09
C ASN A 91 -13.94 -8.59 -1.19
N LEU A 92 -14.36 -9.78 -1.66
CA LEU A 92 -13.84 -10.36 -2.91
C LEU A 92 -14.15 -9.47 -4.13
N GLU A 93 -15.33 -8.87 -4.20
CA GLU A 93 -15.67 -7.93 -5.28
C GLU A 93 -14.77 -6.71 -5.29
N LYS A 94 -14.48 -6.13 -4.11
CA LYS A 94 -13.54 -5.00 -4.00
C LYS A 94 -12.13 -5.40 -4.39
N ASP A 95 -11.68 -6.58 -3.98
CA ASP A 95 -10.34 -7.08 -4.31
C ASP A 95 -10.20 -7.32 -5.82
N ILE A 96 -11.23 -7.91 -6.46
CA ILE A 96 -11.27 -8.10 -7.91
C ILE A 96 -11.27 -6.75 -8.64
N ASP A 97 -12.13 -5.81 -8.24
CA ASP A 97 -12.21 -4.47 -8.85
C ASP A 97 -10.89 -3.70 -8.70
N LEU A 98 -10.24 -3.80 -7.54
CA LEU A 98 -8.92 -3.21 -7.30
C LEU A 98 -7.86 -3.80 -8.24
N LEU A 99 -7.84 -5.12 -8.41
CA LEU A 99 -6.90 -5.78 -9.32
C LEU A 99 -7.19 -5.48 -10.80
N GLU A 100 -8.47 -5.34 -11.17
CA GLU A 100 -8.89 -5.04 -12.54
C GLU A 100 -8.59 -3.60 -12.95
N ARG A 101 -8.85 -2.62 -12.05
CA ARG A 101 -8.59 -1.19 -12.31
C ARG A 101 -7.10 -0.85 -12.35
N ASN A 102 -6.28 -1.53 -11.55
CA ASN A 102 -4.86 -1.21 -11.44
C ASN A 102 -4.04 -2.04 -12.42
N SER A 103 -3.50 -1.38 -13.45
CA SER A 103 -2.64 -2.03 -14.46
C SER A 103 -1.25 -2.41 -13.94
N SER A 104 -0.76 -1.75 -12.89
CA SER A 104 0.57 -2.00 -12.31
C SER A 104 0.45 -2.19 -10.81
N ILE A 105 0.67 -3.42 -10.35
CA ILE A 105 0.57 -3.78 -8.93
C ILE A 105 1.96 -4.15 -8.43
N TYR A 106 2.31 -3.62 -7.26
CA TYR A 106 3.56 -3.92 -6.59
C TYR A 106 3.26 -4.64 -5.28
N VAL A 107 3.81 -5.83 -5.10
CA VAL A 107 3.63 -6.64 -3.90
C VAL A 107 4.86 -6.50 -3.02
N ARG A 108 4.64 -6.36 -1.71
CA ARG A 108 5.74 -6.42 -0.74
C ARG A 108 6.33 -7.82 -0.77
N GLN A 109 7.63 -7.94 -1.03
CA GLN A 109 8.32 -9.21 -0.88
C GLN A 109 8.76 -9.33 0.58
N ASP A 110 8.02 -10.13 1.34
CA ASP A 110 8.46 -10.56 2.66
C ASP A 110 9.55 -11.61 2.45
N LEU A 111 10.80 -11.24 2.78
CA LEU A 111 11.95 -12.15 2.82
C LEU A 111 11.90 -13.01 4.08
#